data_AF-A0A934X638-F1
#
_entry.id   AF-A0A934X638-F1
#
_cell.length_a   1.000
_cell.length_b   1.000
_cell.length_c   1.000
_cell.angle_alpha   90.00
_cell.angle_beta   90.00
_cell.angle_gamma   90.00
#
_symmetry.space_group_name_H-M   'P 1'
#
loop_
_entity.id
_entity.type
_entity.pdbx_description
1 polymer ?
#
loop_
_entity_poly.entity_id
_entity_poly.type
_entity_poly.pdbx_seq_one_letter_code
_entity_poly.pdbx_strand_id
1 'polypeptide(L)'
;MTVGVGLSDFKVDLAVGPPGKPPVLAILLDGPEWAERRTTNDRDGLPTTVLQHIMGWPMVMRIWLPSWLFSRDDVVATVCERAEIASRLPRHVGERRVSTGYAAAAPPQDGQPLAGAGPQGGAGAQGGAGPQDGQPLAAARPNSAPTPAASPESYSPFIPRQEGGLSVLDGVKRRSPRHAAAVQDVMRRIVTEEGPLSEARLFLLTAQCFGMTRPSVYRVRDMAAIIPSDLRRDPEERFVWPDERDPLRWSGFRTWEGVLKERPLEEIPLRELANALVAIARSAMGIDLDELLKQTLTVFNGTRLTEVPRRRLMAALQVAQDRGQLNVSGDIVTATDG
;
A
#
# COMPACT_ATOMS: atom_id res chain seq x y z
N MET A 1 -11.01 -5.11 -18.89
CA MET A 1 -12.23 -4.78 -18.13
C MET A 1 -12.02 -5.33 -16.74
N THR A 2 -11.98 -4.47 -15.74
CA THR A 2 -11.75 -4.86 -14.33
C THR A 2 -12.99 -4.48 -13.53
N VAL A 3 -13.45 -5.40 -12.68
CA VAL A 3 -14.66 -5.22 -11.85
C VAL A 3 -14.31 -4.78 -10.43
N GLY A 4 -15.12 -3.93 -9.79
CA GLY A 4 -15.06 -3.64 -8.35
C GLY A 4 -13.80 -2.91 -7.85
N VAL A 5 -13.49 -1.73 -8.40
CA VAL A 5 -12.26 -0.95 -8.12
C VAL A 5 -12.53 0.20 -7.13
N GLY A 6 -11.90 0.21 -5.94
CA GLY A 6 -11.94 1.36 -4.99
C GLY A 6 -11.67 1.00 -3.52
N LEU A 7 -11.10 1.93 -2.75
CA LEU A 7 -10.79 1.81 -1.30
C LEU A 7 -11.78 2.60 -0.39
N SER A 8 -12.93 2.99 -0.94
CA SER A 8 -13.99 3.77 -0.27
C SER A 8 -15.32 3.02 -0.38
N ASP A 9 -16.36 3.44 0.36
CA ASP A 9 -17.76 3.03 0.15
C ASP A 9 -18.24 3.29 -1.30
N PHE A 10 -17.50 4.09 -2.05
CA PHE A 10 -17.68 4.35 -3.47
C PHE A 10 -16.70 3.52 -4.31
N LYS A 11 -17.12 2.31 -4.66
CA LYS A 11 -16.42 1.44 -5.61
C LYS A 11 -16.87 1.73 -7.05
N VAL A 12 -15.96 1.56 -8.00
CA VAL A 12 -16.25 1.55 -9.44
C VAL A 12 -16.58 0.11 -9.83
N ASP A 13 -17.76 -0.11 -10.39
CA ASP A 13 -18.18 -1.45 -10.79
C ASP A 13 -17.39 -1.97 -11.99
N LEU A 14 -17.08 -1.10 -12.96
CA LEU A 14 -16.24 -1.44 -14.11
C LEU A 14 -15.27 -0.32 -14.48
N ALA A 15 -14.00 -0.66 -14.67
CA ALA A 15 -12.98 0.24 -15.18
C ALA A 15 -12.67 -0.09 -16.66
N VAL A 16 -12.82 0.90 -17.54
CA VAL A 16 -12.67 0.77 -18.99
C VAL A 16 -11.64 1.76 -19.53
N GLY A 17 -10.80 1.32 -20.47
CA GLY A 17 -9.88 2.19 -21.20
C GLY A 17 -9.33 1.52 -22.46
N PRO A 18 -8.60 2.28 -23.29
CA PRO A 18 -8.01 1.76 -24.52
C PRO A 18 -7.02 0.61 -24.24
N PRO A 19 -6.85 -0.33 -25.18
CA PRO A 19 -5.88 -1.42 -25.04
C PRO A 19 -4.47 -0.90 -24.73
N GLY A 20 -3.82 -1.48 -23.72
CA GLY A 20 -2.46 -1.10 -23.32
C GLY A 20 -2.33 0.23 -22.58
N LYS A 21 -3.44 0.90 -22.23
CA LYS A 21 -3.46 2.16 -21.47
C LYS A 21 -4.21 1.99 -20.15
N PRO A 22 -3.93 2.82 -19.12
CA PRO A 22 -4.69 2.79 -17.88
C PRO A 22 -6.17 3.12 -18.13
N PRO A 23 -7.11 2.52 -17.37
CA PRO A 23 -8.54 2.78 -17.53
C PRO A 23 -8.85 4.26 -17.26
N VAL A 24 -9.66 4.85 -18.14
CA VAL A 24 -10.00 6.29 -18.17
C VAL A 24 -11.48 6.54 -17.88
N LEU A 25 -12.30 5.49 -17.97
CA LEU A 25 -13.74 5.54 -17.77
C LEU A 25 -14.09 4.65 -16.58
N ALA A 26 -14.62 5.26 -15.52
CA ALA A 26 -15.26 4.55 -14.43
C ALA A 26 -16.74 4.35 -14.77
N ILE A 27 -17.24 3.14 -14.56
CA ILE A 27 -18.63 2.78 -14.80
C ILE A 27 -19.26 2.30 -13.49
N LEU A 28 -20.44 2.84 -13.21
CA LEU A 28 -21.30 2.46 -12.08
C LEU A 28 -22.52 1.70 -12.59
N LEU A 29 -22.87 0.61 -11.92
CA LEU A 29 -24.01 -0.26 -12.20
C LEU A 29 -25.11 -0.05 -11.15
N ASP A 30 -26.36 -0.26 -11.54
CA ASP A 30 -27.55 -0.23 -10.67
C ASP A 30 -27.80 -1.56 -9.94
N GLY A 31 -26.74 -2.15 -9.37
CA GLY A 31 -26.80 -3.41 -8.63
C GLY A 31 -27.44 -3.29 -7.23
N PRO A 32 -27.54 -4.42 -6.48
CA PRO A 32 -28.06 -4.43 -5.11
C PRO A 32 -27.36 -3.43 -4.19
N GLU A 33 -26.02 -3.29 -4.29
CA GLU A 33 -25.24 -2.32 -3.51
C GLU A 33 -25.65 -0.86 -3.79
N TRP A 34 -26.08 -0.53 -5.02
CA TRP A 34 -26.62 0.77 -5.36
C TRP A 34 -28.01 0.97 -4.75
N ALA A 35 -28.86 -0.07 -4.77
CA ALA A 35 -30.22 -0.03 -4.23
C ALA A 35 -30.26 0.12 -2.71
N GLU A 36 -29.28 -0.43 -1.99
CA GLU A 36 -29.18 -0.38 -0.52
C GLU A 36 -28.86 1.01 0.05
N ARG A 37 -28.37 1.94 -0.78
CA ARG A 37 -28.02 3.31 -0.34
C ARG A 37 -29.27 4.11 -0.01
N ARG A 38 -29.22 4.93 1.05
CA ARG A 38 -30.42 5.57 1.63
C ARG A 38 -30.96 6.77 0.84
N THR A 39 -30.10 7.62 0.28
CA THR A 39 -30.54 8.84 -0.41
C THR A 39 -30.12 8.85 -1.88
N THR A 40 -30.87 9.56 -2.72
CA THR A 40 -30.51 9.78 -4.14
C THR A 40 -29.14 10.45 -4.26
N ASN A 41 -28.77 11.31 -3.30
CA ASN A 41 -27.45 11.93 -3.29
C ASN A 41 -26.34 10.88 -3.10
N ASP A 42 -26.50 9.90 -2.20
CA ASP A 42 -25.52 8.82 -1.98
C ASP A 42 -25.45 7.82 -3.15
N ARG A 43 -26.56 7.69 -3.87
CA ARG A 43 -26.70 6.82 -5.05
C ARG A 43 -26.06 7.39 -6.30
N ASP A 44 -26.24 8.70 -6.54
CA ASP A 44 -25.97 9.32 -7.84
C ASP A 44 -25.03 10.54 -7.78
N GLY A 45 -25.20 11.38 -6.77
CA GLY A 45 -24.42 12.62 -6.63
C GLY A 45 -23.03 12.36 -6.10
N LEU A 46 -22.96 11.81 -4.89
CA LEU A 46 -21.73 11.60 -4.13
C LEU A 46 -20.72 10.67 -4.85
N PRO A 47 -21.10 9.54 -5.47
CA PRO A 47 -20.14 8.70 -6.19
C PRO A 47 -19.49 9.43 -7.35
N THR A 48 -20.28 10.19 -8.12
CA THR A 48 -19.78 10.97 -9.25
C THR A 48 -18.82 12.05 -8.77
N THR A 49 -19.17 12.77 -7.69
CA THR A 49 -18.33 13.81 -7.11
C THR A 49 -17.01 13.24 -6.57
N VAL A 50 -17.07 12.15 -5.81
CA VAL A 50 -15.87 11.51 -5.25
C VAL A 50 -15.00 10.95 -6.37
N LEU A 51 -15.57 10.24 -7.34
CA LEU A 51 -14.80 9.63 -8.41
C LEU A 51 -14.16 10.65 -9.34
N GLN A 52 -14.88 11.71 -9.75
CA GLN A 52 -14.33 12.72 -10.67
C GLN A 52 -13.41 13.72 -9.96
N HIS A 53 -13.79 14.21 -8.78
CA HIS A 53 -13.08 15.32 -8.13
C HIS A 53 -12.06 14.90 -7.08
N ILE A 54 -12.25 13.74 -6.45
CA ILE A 54 -11.33 13.24 -5.40
C ILE A 54 -10.41 12.16 -5.97
N MET A 55 -10.98 11.17 -6.68
CA MET A 55 -10.21 10.08 -7.28
C MET A 55 -9.74 10.37 -8.71
N GLY A 56 -10.13 11.51 -9.27
CA GLY A 56 -9.59 12.02 -10.53
C GLY A 56 -9.94 11.24 -11.79
N TRP A 57 -11.04 10.48 -11.77
CA TRP A 57 -11.55 9.80 -12.95
C TRP A 57 -11.92 10.83 -14.03
N PRO A 58 -11.31 10.76 -15.23
CA PRO A 58 -11.61 11.69 -16.32
C PRO A 58 -13.09 11.68 -16.72
N MET A 59 -13.71 10.52 -16.59
CA MET A 59 -15.12 10.34 -16.85
C MET A 59 -15.70 9.25 -15.97
N VAL A 60 -16.90 9.51 -15.48
CA VAL A 60 -17.74 8.52 -14.79
C VAL A 60 -19.03 8.38 -15.59
N MET A 61 -19.43 7.14 -15.85
CA MET A 61 -20.65 6.78 -16.56
C MET A 61 -21.49 5.85 -15.70
N ARG A 62 -22.81 5.95 -15.80
CA ARG A 62 -23.72 4.98 -15.21
C ARG A 62 -24.32 4.10 -16.31
N ILE A 63 -24.42 2.80 -16.05
CA ILE A 63 -25.20 1.86 -16.86
C ILE A 63 -26.32 1.30 -15.99
N TRP A 64 -27.54 1.32 -16.54
CA TRP A 64 -28.72 0.75 -15.92
C TRP A 64 -29.03 -0.61 -16.53
N LEU A 65 -29.43 -1.57 -15.70
CA LEU A 65 -29.77 -2.93 -16.09
C LEU A 65 -30.88 -2.97 -17.17
N PRO A 66 -31.96 -2.16 -17.09
CA PRO A 66 -32.94 -2.10 -18.19
C PRO A 66 -32.29 -1.72 -19.53
N SER A 67 -31.46 -0.67 -19.57
CA SER A 67 -30.79 -0.24 -20.80
C SER A 67 -29.85 -1.32 -21.35
N TRP A 68 -29.16 -2.05 -20.48
CA TRP A 68 -28.34 -3.19 -20.87
C TRP A 68 -29.16 -4.35 -21.45
N LEU A 69 -30.32 -4.65 -20.88
CA LEU A 69 -31.20 -5.73 -21.32
C LEU A 69 -31.87 -5.45 -22.67
N PHE A 70 -32.28 -4.20 -22.90
CA PHE A 70 -33.02 -3.84 -24.11
C PHE A 70 -32.12 -3.37 -25.27
N SER A 71 -30.95 -2.80 -24.99
CA SER A 71 -30.11 -2.13 -25.98
C SER A 71 -28.61 -2.35 -25.71
N ARG A 72 -28.21 -3.62 -25.53
CA ARG A 72 -26.84 -3.98 -25.17
C ARG A 72 -25.79 -3.39 -26.13
N ASP A 73 -26.00 -3.54 -27.43
CA ASP A 73 -25.02 -3.11 -28.45
C ASP A 73 -24.83 -1.59 -28.44
N ASP A 74 -25.91 -0.83 -28.26
CA ASP A 74 -25.86 0.63 -28.13
C ASP A 74 -25.13 1.06 -26.85
N VAL A 75 -25.34 0.34 -25.73
CA VAL A 75 -24.61 0.60 -24.48
C VAL A 75 -23.12 0.33 -24.66
N VAL A 76 -22.74 -0.76 -25.33
CA VAL A 76 -21.32 -1.07 -25.60
C VAL A 76 -20.70 -0.02 -26.51
N ALA A 77 -21.38 0.38 -27.59
CA ALA A 77 -20.92 1.43 -28.48
C ALA A 77 -20.70 2.75 -27.72
N THR A 78 -21.64 3.13 -26.85
CA THR A 78 -21.54 4.32 -26.00
C THR A 78 -20.35 4.24 -25.02
N VAL A 79 -20.10 3.06 -24.43
CA VAL A 79 -18.96 2.84 -23.53
C VAL A 79 -17.63 3.00 -24.28
N CYS A 80 -17.51 2.42 -25.48
CA CYS A 80 -16.33 2.56 -26.32
C CYS A 80 -16.07 4.02 -26.71
N GLU A 81 -17.10 4.73 -27.19
CA GLU A 81 -17.01 6.15 -27.53
C GLU A 81 -16.59 6.99 -26.33
N ARG A 82 -17.21 6.78 -25.17
CA ARG A 82 -16.88 7.52 -23.95
C ARG A 82 -15.49 7.20 -23.42
N ALA A 83 -15.02 5.96 -23.55
CA ALA A 83 -13.66 5.60 -23.19
C ALA A 83 -12.63 6.28 -24.11
N GLU A 84 -12.93 6.42 -25.41
CA GLU A 84 -12.09 7.18 -26.34
C GLU A 84 -12.07 8.67 -26.01
N ILE A 85 -13.22 9.28 -25.76
CA ILE A 85 -13.31 10.69 -25.35
C ILE A 85 -12.54 10.90 -24.03
N ALA A 86 -12.79 10.06 -23.03
CA ALA A 86 -12.11 10.11 -21.73
C ALA A 86 -10.59 9.95 -21.86
N SER A 87 -10.10 9.22 -22.87
CA SER A 87 -8.66 9.07 -23.14
C SER A 87 -7.98 10.36 -23.61
N ARG A 88 -8.75 11.34 -24.08
CA ARG A 88 -8.28 12.65 -24.53
C ARG A 88 -8.47 13.73 -23.47
N LEU A 89 -9.24 13.44 -22.42
CA LEU A 89 -9.48 14.38 -21.33
C LEU A 89 -8.30 14.39 -20.34
N PRO A 90 -7.93 15.57 -19.82
CA PRO A 90 -6.92 15.67 -18.76
C PRO A 90 -7.37 14.90 -17.52
N ARG A 91 -6.51 14.04 -16.98
CA ARG A 91 -6.73 13.43 -15.67
C ARG A 91 -6.49 14.50 -14.59
N HIS A 92 -7.48 14.74 -13.74
CA HIS A 92 -7.37 15.70 -12.65
C HIS A 92 -7.19 14.95 -11.34
N VAL A 93 -5.95 14.83 -10.85
CA VAL A 93 -5.67 14.31 -9.51
C VAL A 93 -5.11 15.48 -8.69
N GLY A 94 -5.95 16.13 -7.89
CA GLY A 94 -5.61 17.34 -7.13
C GLY A 94 -5.45 18.62 -7.98
N GLU A 95 -4.89 19.70 -7.38
CA GLU A 95 -4.86 21.08 -7.92
C GLU A 95 -3.98 21.34 -9.15
N ARG A 96 -3.40 20.34 -9.83
CA ARG A 96 -2.51 20.59 -10.98
C ARG A 96 -3.07 20.03 -12.29
N ARG A 97 -3.39 20.94 -13.23
CA ARG A 97 -3.64 20.62 -14.64
C ARG A 97 -2.39 19.99 -15.25
N VAL A 98 -2.49 18.75 -15.70
CA VAL A 98 -1.57 18.20 -16.71
C VAL A 98 -2.33 18.15 -18.03
N SER A 99 -1.98 19.04 -18.95
CA SER A 99 -2.50 19.03 -20.31
C SER A 99 -2.06 17.75 -21.01
N THR A 100 -3.01 16.90 -21.42
CA THR A 100 -2.78 15.82 -22.38
C THR A 100 -2.77 16.42 -23.78
N GLY A 101 -1.69 17.12 -24.10
CA GLY A 101 -1.37 17.59 -25.44
C GLY A 101 0.07 17.24 -25.77
N TYR A 102 0.30 16.05 -26.33
CA TYR A 102 1.56 15.74 -26.99
C TYR A 102 1.57 16.46 -28.35
N ALA A 103 2.55 17.35 -28.55
CA ALA A 103 2.89 17.85 -29.87
C ALA A 103 3.53 16.71 -30.66
N ALA A 104 2.92 16.39 -31.81
CA ALA A 104 3.41 15.41 -32.76
C ALA A 104 4.84 15.73 -33.21
N ALA A 105 5.67 14.68 -33.31
CA ALA A 105 7.02 14.73 -33.85
C ALA A 105 7.03 14.88 -35.38
N ALA A 106 8.00 15.64 -35.91
CA ALA A 106 8.65 15.43 -37.22
C ALA A 106 9.99 16.24 -37.25
N PRO A 107 10.93 15.99 -38.18
CA PRO A 107 12.16 15.18 -37.96
C PRO A 107 13.48 15.97 -38.20
N PRO A 108 14.67 15.41 -37.93
CA PRO A 108 15.93 15.95 -38.46
C PRO A 108 16.24 15.36 -39.84
N GLN A 109 16.48 16.22 -40.84
CA GLN A 109 16.95 15.87 -42.19
C GLN A 109 18.48 15.94 -42.31
N ASP A 110 19.03 14.88 -42.89
CA ASP A 110 20.05 14.75 -43.95
C ASP A 110 21.43 15.43 -43.91
N GLY A 111 22.45 14.59 -44.16
CA GLY A 111 23.82 14.94 -44.54
C GLY A 111 24.70 13.69 -44.84
N GLN A 112 24.44 13.04 -45.98
CA GLN A 112 25.10 11.87 -46.64
C GLN A 112 26.62 12.01 -46.95
N PRO A 113 27.30 11.11 -47.71
CA PRO A 113 27.41 9.62 -47.71
C PRO A 113 28.89 9.12 -47.90
N LEU A 114 29.15 7.80 -47.93
CA LEU A 114 29.85 7.14 -49.06
C LEU A 114 29.90 5.59 -48.95
N ALA A 115 29.25 4.96 -49.93
CA ALA A 115 29.59 3.75 -50.72
C ALA A 115 30.41 2.57 -50.13
N GLY A 116 29.93 1.35 -50.41
CA GLY A 116 30.80 0.21 -50.76
C GLY A 116 30.26 -1.20 -50.52
N ALA A 117 29.64 -1.78 -51.55
CA ALA A 117 29.69 -3.20 -51.98
C ALA A 117 29.53 -4.37 -50.95
N GLY A 118 28.51 -5.22 -51.14
CA GLY A 118 28.54 -6.64 -50.70
C GLY A 118 29.33 -7.53 -51.67
N PRO A 119 29.08 -8.85 -51.78
CA PRO A 119 28.55 -9.85 -50.84
C PRO A 119 29.49 -11.12 -50.78
N GLN A 120 29.02 -12.22 -50.15
CA GLN A 120 29.39 -13.67 -50.32
C GLN A 120 29.73 -14.34 -48.98
N GLY A 121 28.93 -15.32 -48.53
CA GLY A 121 29.13 -16.77 -48.75
C GLY A 121 29.23 -17.41 -47.34
N GLY A 122 28.73 -18.60 -47.00
CA GLY A 122 28.27 -19.78 -47.71
C GLY A 122 28.60 -20.99 -46.80
N ALA A 123 27.73 -22.00 -46.77
CA ALA A 123 27.86 -23.34 -46.15
C ALA A 123 27.87 -23.38 -44.60
N GLY A 124 27.06 -24.20 -43.91
CA GLY A 124 26.84 -25.65 -43.99
C GLY A 124 27.24 -26.21 -42.62
N ALA A 125 26.61 -27.16 -41.92
CA ALA A 125 25.85 -28.36 -42.23
C ALA A 125 24.97 -28.68 -40.98
N GLN A 126 23.68 -28.98 -41.11
CA GLN A 126 23.05 -30.31 -41.27
C GLN A 126 23.27 -31.35 -40.15
N GLY A 127 22.14 -31.89 -39.69
CA GLY A 127 21.98 -33.18 -39.01
C GLY A 127 21.22 -33.02 -37.68
N GLY A 128 19.98 -33.45 -37.46
CA GLY A 128 19.07 -34.32 -38.21
C GLY A 128 18.35 -35.26 -37.23
N ALA A 129 17.01 -35.34 -37.38
CA ALA A 129 16.08 -36.38 -36.89
C ALA A 129 15.50 -36.28 -35.44
N GLY A 130 14.18 -36.02 -35.37
CA GLY A 130 13.27 -36.47 -34.28
C GLY A 130 12.81 -37.93 -34.52
N PRO A 131 11.64 -38.41 -34.05
CA PRO A 131 10.58 -37.75 -33.26
C PRO A 131 9.92 -38.61 -32.11
N GLN A 132 9.13 -37.92 -31.28
CA GLN A 132 7.81 -38.30 -30.69
C GLN A 132 7.59 -39.37 -29.59
N ASP A 133 6.74 -38.92 -28.64
CA ASP A 133 5.70 -39.59 -27.83
C ASP A 133 5.97 -40.11 -26.40
N GLY A 134 5.28 -39.48 -25.44
CA GLY A 134 5.13 -39.91 -24.05
C GLY A 134 4.66 -38.79 -23.09
N GLN A 135 3.36 -38.68 -22.86
CA GLN A 135 2.64 -37.70 -22.03
C GLN A 135 2.83 -37.93 -20.49
N PRO A 136 2.32 -37.07 -19.58
CA PRO A 136 3.11 -36.17 -18.74
C PRO A 136 3.22 -36.61 -17.26
N LEU A 137 4.34 -36.31 -16.60
CA LEU A 137 4.42 -36.31 -15.14
C LEU A 137 3.89 -34.96 -14.61
N ALA A 138 2.78 -35.01 -13.89
CA ALA A 138 2.19 -33.89 -13.17
C ALA A 138 3.19 -33.35 -12.13
N ALA A 139 3.89 -32.27 -12.49
CA ALA A 139 4.59 -31.43 -11.52
C ALA A 139 3.54 -30.66 -10.72
N ALA A 140 3.32 -31.11 -9.48
CA ALA A 140 2.56 -30.36 -8.49
C ALA A 140 3.19 -28.97 -8.33
N ARG A 141 2.54 -27.95 -8.91
CA ARG A 141 2.81 -26.56 -8.54
C ARG A 141 2.39 -26.41 -7.09
N PRO A 142 3.24 -25.93 -6.17
CA PRO A 142 2.76 -25.50 -4.87
C PRO A 142 1.74 -24.39 -5.14
N ASN A 143 0.50 -24.63 -4.70
CA ASN A 143 -0.57 -23.66 -4.76
C ASN A 143 -0.21 -22.55 -3.76
N SER A 144 0.49 -21.51 -4.24
CA SER A 144 0.63 -20.26 -3.51
C SER A 144 -0.78 -19.69 -3.38
N ALA A 145 -1.42 -19.92 -2.24
CA ALA A 145 -2.65 -19.22 -1.92
C ALA A 145 -2.40 -17.71 -2.06
N PRO A 146 -3.32 -16.95 -2.68
CA PRO A 146 -3.14 -15.52 -2.83
C PRO A 146 -2.93 -14.90 -1.45
N THR A 147 -1.79 -14.23 -1.27
CA THR A 147 -1.49 -13.49 -0.06
C THR A 147 -2.65 -12.51 0.17
N PRO A 148 -3.38 -12.59 1.31
CA PRO A 148 -4.51 -11.71 1.55
C PRO A 148 -4.08 -10.26 1.40
N ALA A 149 -4.82 -9.51 0.59
CA ALA A 149 -4.54 -8.10 0.33
C ALA A 149 -4.46 -7.34 1.67
N ALA A 150 -3.37 -6.58 1.84
CA ALA A 150 -3.14 -5.72 2.98
C ALA A 150 -4.37 -4.84 3.22
N SER A 151 -5.08 -5.07 4.33
CA SER A 151 -6.29 -4.35 4.69
C SER A 151 -6.01 -3.40 5.86
N PRO A 152 -6.64 -2.21 5.90
CA PRO A 152 -6.49 -1.27 6.99
C PRO A 152 -7.14 -1.85 8.27
N GLU A 153 -6.38 -1.87 9.35
CA GLU A 153 -6.84 -2.17 10.71
C GLU A 153 -6.94 -0.88 11.53
N SER A 154 -7.79 -0.83 12.56
CA SER A 154 -7.83 0.32 13.47
C SER A 154 -6.70 0.27 14.50
N TYR A 155 -6.00 1.39 14.67
CA TYR A 155 -5.05 1.61 15.76
C TYR A 155 -5.73 2.28 16.95
N SER A 156 -5.49 1.77 18.14
CA SER A 156 -5.91 2.37 19.40
C SER A 156 -4.68 2.56 20.31
N PRO A 157 -4.37 3.80 20.75
CA PRO A 157 -3.25 4.02 21.65
C PRO A 157 -3.55 3.49 23.05
N PHE A 158 -2.56 2.89 23.70
CA PHE A 158 -2.67 2.50 25.10
C PHE A 158 -2.78 3.73 25.99
N ILE A 159 -3.67 3.66 26.98
CA ILE A 159 -3.85 4.71 27.98
C ILE A 159 -3.19 4.26 29.29
N PRO A 160 -2.05 4.85 29.68
CA PRO A 160 -1.37 4.49 30.91
C PRO A 160 -2.27 4.61 32.14
N ARG A 161 -2.34 3.52 32.90
CA ARG A 161 -3.01 3.47 34.21
C ARG A 161 -1.94 3.33 35.28
N GLN A 162 -2.16 3.92 36.45
CA GLN A 162 -1.21 3.82 37.54
C GLN A 162 -1.21 2.39 38.11
N GLU A 163 -0.08 1.71 38.00
CA GLU A 163 0.11 0.29 38.34
C GLU A 163 1.14 0.09 39.48
N GLY A 164 1.65 1.19 40.02
CA GLY A 164 2.59 1.18 41.13
C GLY A 164 3.27 2.54 41.28
N GLY A 165 4.33 2.55 42.08
CA GLY A 165 5.17 3.73 42.28
C GLY A 165 6.56 3.57 41.68
N LEU A 166 7.32 4.65 41.73
CA LEU A 166 8.73 4.70 41.30
C LEU A 166 9.62 3.67 42.00
N SER A 167 9.23 3.21 43.19
CA SER A 167 9.91 2.16 43.95
C SER A 167 10.03 0.84 43.19
N VAL A 168 9.06 0.52 42.32
CA VAL A 168 9.10 -0.65 41.44
C VAL A 168 10.24 -0.51 40.43
N LEU A 169 10.33 0.63 39.76
CA LEU A 169 11.40 0.92 38.80
C LEU A 169 12.78 1.01 39.47
N ASP A 170 12.87 1.55 40.69
CA ASP A 170 14.12 1.52 41.48
C ASP A 170 14.51 0.08 41.86
N GLY A 171 13.52 -0.78 42.03
CA GLY A 171 13.66 -2.20 42.23
C GLY A 171 14.34 -2.94 41.08
N VAL A 172 14.07 -2.53 39.83
CA VAL A 172 14.70 -3.10 38.63
C VAL A 172 16.21 -2.83 38.65
N LYS A 173 16.63 -1.60 38.97
CA LYS A 173 18.05 -1.25 39.12
C LYS A 173 18.75 -2.11 40.17
N ARG A 174 18.05 -2.43 41.26
CA ARG A 174 18.53 -3.31 42.34
C ARG A 174 18.44 -4.80 41.99
N ARG A 175 18.10 -5.16 40.75
CA ARG A 175 17.94 -6.53 40.24
C ARG A 175 16.92 -7.36 41.05
N SER A 176 15.87 -6.72 41.56
CA SER A 176 14.79 -7.44 42.26
C SER A 176 13.93 -8.21 41.25
N PRO A 177 13.84 -9.56 41.35
CA PRO A 177 13.04 -10.36 40.43
C PRO A 177 11.55 -9.99 40.46
N ARG A 178 11.02 -9.70 41.66
CA ARG A 178 9.61 -9.28 41.82
C ARG A 178 9.30 -7.98 41.08
N HIS A 179 10.21 -7.01 41.16
CA HIS A 179 10.02 -5.72 40.48
C HIS A 179 10.21 -5.85 38.96
N ALA A 180 11.18 -6.66 38.52
CA ALA A 180 11.36 -6.98 37.11
C ALA A 180 10.10 -7.65 36.53
N ALA A 181 9.54 -8.64 37.22
CA ALA A 181 8.30 -9.31 36.81
C ALA A 181 7.12 -8.32 36.70
N ALA A 182 6.94 -7.44 37.68
CA ALA A 182 5.88 -6.44 37.63
C ALA A 182 6.01 -5.48 36.42
N VAL A 183 7.23 -5.07 36.08
CA VAL A 183 7.49 -4.23 34.90
C VAL A 183 7.27 -5.03 33.60
N GLN A 184 7.69 -6.29 33.57
CA GLN A 184 7.48 -7.19 32.44
C GLN A 184 6.00 -7.43 32.15
N ASP A 185 5.17 -7.59 33.19
CA ASP A 185 3.72 -7.77 33.03
C ASP A 185 3.06 -6.53 32.42
N VAL A 186 3.50 -5.32 32.83
CA VAL A 186 3.06 -4.06 32.20
C VAL A 186 3.48 -4.02 30.74
N MET A 187 4.74 -4.36 30.43
CA MET A 187 5.24 -4.37 29.05
C MET A 187 4.44 -5.32 28.16
N ARG A 188 4.14 -6.54 28.64
CA ARG A 188 3.31 -7.50 27.89
C ARG A 188 1.95 -6.91 27.56
N ARG A 189 1.24 -6.35 28.55
CA ARG A 189 -0.08 -5.75 28.32
C ARG A 189 -0.04 -4.62 27.31
N ILE A 190 0.92 -3.70 27.43
CA ILE A 190 1.09 -2.60 26.46
C ILE A 190 1.27 -3.16 25.04
N VAL A 191 2.14 -4.16 24.88
CA VAL A 191 2.42 -4.75 23.56
C VAL A 191 1.23 -5.53 23.02
N THR A 192 0.48 -6.25 23.86
CA THR A 192 -0.75 -6.95 23.47
C THR A 192 -1.84 -5.97 23.03
N GLU A 193 -2.00 -4.84 23.73
CA GLU A 193 -3.07 -3.87 23.44
C GLU A 193 -2.72 -2.97 22.23
N GLU A 194 -1.48 -2.48 22.14
CA GLU A 194 -1.09 -1.45 21.17
C GLU A 194 -0.10 -1.95 20.10
N GLY A 195 0.49 -3.12 20.26
CA GLY A 195 1.60 -3.58 19.43
C GLY A 195 1.23 -3.82 17.95
N PRO A 196 2.19 -3.64 17.03
CA PRO A 196 3.61 -3.31 17.28
C PRO A 196 3.88 -1.84 17.66
N LEU A 197 4.89 -1.62 18.50
CA LEU A 197 5.35 -0.29 18.90
C LEU A 197 6.87 -0.22 19.09
N SER A 198 7.44 0.99 18.99
CA SER A 198 8.88 1.20 19.18
C SER A 198 9.31 0.95 20.63
N GLU A 199 10.57 0.53 20.84
CA GLU A 199 11.14 0.40 22.19
C GLU A 199 10.98 1.70 23.00
N ALA A 200 11.21 2.86 22.36
CA ALA A 200 11.07 4.16 22.99
C ALA A 200 9.65 4.41 23.51
N ARG A 201 8.62 4.07 22.72
CA ARG A 201 7.21 4.19 23.12
C ARG A 201 6.85 3.22 24.22
N LEU A 202 7.31 1.97 24.13
CA LEU A 202 7.10 0.95 25.15
C LEU A 202 7.65 1.40 26.52
N PHE A 203 8.87 1.92 26.55
CA PHE A 203 9.51 2.40 27.77
C PHE A 203 8.83 3.65 28.33
N LEU A 204 8.36 4.56 27.47
CA LEU A 204 7.62 5.74 27.89
C LEU A 204 6.30 5.34 28.58
N LEU A 205 5.50 4.51 27.93
CA LEU A 205 4.21 4.05 28.47
C LEU A 205 4.41 3.24 29.76
N THR A 206 5.39 2.34 29.78
CA THR A 206 5.75 1.57 30.97
C THR A 206 6.14 2.48 32.13
N ALA A 207 6.98 3.49 31.89
CA ALA A 207 7.37 4.45 32.92
C ALA A 207 6.17 5.26 33.45
N GLN A 208 5.25 5.65 32.56
CA GLN A 208 4.04 6.38 32.93
C GLN A 208 3.13 5.56 33.85
N CYS A 209 3.02 4.24 33.62
CA CYS A 209 2.28 3.34 34.53
C CYS A 209 2.84 3.32 35.96
N PHE A 210 4.12 3.67 36.17
CA PHE A 210 4.76 3.75 37.50
C PHE A 210 4.94 5.18 38.01
N GLY A 211 4.21 6.15 37.43
CA GLY A 211 4.22 7.55 37.87
C GLY A 211 5.39 8.38 37.35
N MET A 212 6.05 7.96 36.26
CA MET A 212 7.15 8.70 35.64
C MET A 212 6.76 9.20 34.24
N THR A 213 6.62 10.51 34.07
CA THR A 213 6.22 11.11 32.78
C THR A 213 7.26 10.92 31.68
N ARG A 214 8.55 11.01 32.02
CA ARG A 214 9.67 10.84 31.09
C ARG A 214 10.79 10.02 31.74
N PRO A 215 11.13 8.85 31.21
CA PRO A 215 12.22 8.05 31.74
C PRO A 215 13.59 8.66 31.39
N SER A 216 14.52 8.60 32.33
CA SER A 216 15.92 8.94 32.09
C SER A 216 16.61 7.86 31.23
N VAL A 217 17.76 8.19 30.64
CA VAL A 217 18.55 7.24 29.84
C VAL A 217 18.87 5.94 30.61
N TYR A 218 19.18 6.04 31.91
CA TYR A 218 19.46 4.85 32.72
C TYR A 218 18.18 4.02 32.96
N ARG A 219 17.02 4.65 33.18
CA ARG A 219 15.73 3.93 33.34
C ARG A 219 15.36 3.21 32.05
N VAL A 220 15.56 3.85 30.90
CA VAL A 220 15.39 3.24 29.58
C VAL A 220 16.30 2.01 29.44
N ARG A 221 17.59 2.13 29.76
CA ARG A 221 18.53 1.01 29.70
C ARG A 221 18.13 -0.14 30.63
N ASP A 222 17.74 0.17 31.87
CA ASP A 222 17.35 -0.84 32.86
C ASP A 222 16.06 -1.57 32.42
N MET A 223 15.10 -0.86 31.81
CA MET A 223 13.91 -1.45 31.19
C MET A 223 14.24 -2.29 29.94
N ALA A 224 15.14 -1.81 29.08
CA ALA A 224 15.57 -2.54 27.89
C ALA A 224 16.22 -3.89 28.22
N ALA A 225 16.95 -3.96 29.33
CA ALA A 225 17.57 -5.19 29.81
C ALA A 225 16.58 -6.25 30.31
N ILE A 226 15.31 -5.86 30.55
CA ILE A 226 14.28 -6.75 31.09
C ILE A 226 13.07 -6.91 30.15
N ILE A 227 13.17 -6.50 28.88
CA ILE A 227 12.10 -6.80 27.90
C ILE A 227 11.77 -8.31 27.97
N PRO A 228 10.49 -8.69 28.15
CA PRO A 228 10.11 -10.09 28.20
C PRO A 228 10.59 -10.85 26.96
N SER A 229 11.21 -12.02 27.16
CA SER A 229 11.79 -12.81 26.07
C SER A 229 10.74 -13.49 25.18
N ASP A 230 9.50 -13.59 25.67
CA ASP A 230 8.34 -14.08 24.95
C ASP A 230 7.80 -13.07 23.93
N LEU A 231 8.14 -11.78 24.07
CA LEU A 231 7.76 -10.77 23.09
C LEU A 231 8.69 -10.84 21.88
N ARG A 232 8.10 -10.73 20.68
CA ARG A 232 8.86 -10.73 19.43
C ARG A 232 9.53 -9.38 19.24
N ARG A 233 10.77 -9.39 18.79
CA ARG A 233 11.51 -8.19 18.41
C ARG A 233 11.82 -8.27 16.93
N ASP A 234 11.61 -7.16 16.24
CA ASP A 234 12.06 -7.06 14.86
C ASP A 234 13.60 -7.06 14.85
N PRO A 235 14.27 -7.91 14.03
CA PRO A 235 15.73 -7.97 13.99
C PRO A 235 16.36 -6.74 13.32
N GLU A 236 15.61 -6.04 12.46
CA GLU A 236 16.08 -4.88 11.68
C GLU A 236 15.65 -3.58 12.35
N GLU A 237 14.50 -3.58 13.03
CA GLU A 237 13.97 -2.41 13.72
C GLU A 237 13.80 -2.62 15.22
N ARG A 238 14.03 -1.58 16.03
CA ARG A 238 13.81 -1.59 17.49
C ARG A 238 12.31 -1.50 17.84
N PHE A 239 11.53 -2.44 17.33
CA PHE A 239 10.10 -2.58 17.56
C PHE A 239 9.79 -3.89 18.27
N VAL A 240 8.81 -3.82 19.17
CA VAL A 240 8.32 -4.96 19.93
C VAL A 240 6.93 -5.31 19.44
N TRP A 241 6.74 -6.59 19.14
CA TRP A 241 5.55 -7.16 18.52
C TRP A 241 4.85 -8.10 19.50
N PRO A 242 3.50 -8.14 19.48
CA PRO A 242 2.75 -9.11 20.25
C PRO A 242 2.95 -10.52 19.66
N ASP A 243 2.80 -11.56 20.48
CA ASP A 243 3.07 -12.93 20.04
C ASP A 243 2.07 -13.40 18.98
N GLU A 244 0.87 -12.82 18.95
CA GLU A 244 -0.14 -13.10 17.94
C GLU A 244 0.23 -12.55 16.55
N ARG A 245 1.21 -11.63 16.45
CA ARG A 245 1.61 -10.99 15.19
C ARG A 245 3.05 -11.30 14.84
N ASP A 246 3.24 -12.07 13.77
CA ASP A 246 4.56 -12.38 13.23
C ASP A 246 5.04 -11.21 12.35
N PRO A 247 6.15 -10.52 12.70
CA PRO A 247 6.66 -9.38 11.93
C PRO A 247 6.98 -9.74 10.47
N LEU A 248 7.39 -10.98 10.19
CA LEU A 248 7.77 -11.40 8.83
C LEU A 248 6.57 -11.73 7.94
N ARG A 249 5.46 -12.16 8.55
CA ARG A 249 4.27 -12.64 7.84
C ARG A 249 3.11 -11.65 7.83
N TRP A 250 3.07 -10.71 8.78
CA TRP A 250 1.98 -9.76 8.86
C TRP A 250 2.00 -8.80 7.66
N SER A 251 0.89 -8.77 6.93
CA SER A 251 0.66 -7.94 5.74
C SER A 251 -0.32 -6.78 5.99
N GLY A 252 -0.81 -6.59 7.21
CA GLY A 252 -1.73 -5.50 7.55
C GLY A 252 -1.02 -4.16 7.74
N PHE A 253 -1.81 -3.09 7.85
CA PHE A 253 -1.35 -1.78 8.32
C PHE A 253 -2.45 -1.11 9.13
N ARG A 254 -2.11 -0.28 10.13
CA ARG A 254 -3.11 0.31 11.02
C ARG A 254 -3.29 1.81 10.79
N THR A 255 -4.53 2.24 10.64
CA THR A 255 -4.95 3.64 10.51
C THR A 255 -5.63 4.13 11.79
N TRP A 256 -5.70 5.44 11.98
CA TRP A 256 -6.29 6.04 13.18
C TRP A 256 -6.87 7.41 12.86
N GLU A 257 -7.78 7.94 13.70
CA GLU A 257 -8.56 9.14 13.37
C GLU A 257 -8.00 10.49 13.85
N GLY A 258 -6.83 10.55 14.49
CA GLY A 258 -6.25 11.84 14.89
C GLY A 258 -5.02 12.24 14.07
N VAL A 259 -4.15 13.08 14.65
CA VAL A 259 -3.10 13.76 13.87
C VAL A 259 -1.77 12.98 13.82
N LEU A 260 -0.99 13.20 12.75
CA LEU A 260 0.34 12.60 12.58
C LEU A 260 1.29 12.87 13.77
N LYS A 261 1.14 14.00 14.49
CA LYS A 261 1.98 14.32 15.64
C LYS A 261 1.80 13.36 16.83
N GLU A 262 0.63 12.75 16.97
CA GLU A 262 0.33 11.83 18.08
C GLU A 262 0.81 10.41 17.81
N ARG A 263 0.97 10.05 16.53
CA ARG A 263 1.59 8.81 16.06
C ARG A 263 2.47 9.12 14.85
N PRO A 264 3.69 9.66 15.08
CA PRO A 264 4.60 10.00 13.99
C PRO A 264 5.09 8.74 13.28
N LEU A 265 5.57 8.87 12.03
CA LEU A 265 5.97 7.70 11.21
C LEU A 265 7.14 6.91 11.82
N GLU A 266 7.94 7.52 12.68
CA GLU A 266 9.01 6.86 13.45
C GLU A 266 8.47 5.91 14.52
N GLU A 267 7.21 6.07 14.95
CA GLU A 267 6.51 5.16 15.85
C GLU A 267 5.74 4.05 15.09
N ILE A 268 5.87 4.01 13.77
CA ILE A 268 5.26 2.99 12.91
C ILE A 268 6.37 2.12 12.32
N PRO A 269 6.32 0.78 12.44
CA PRO A 269 7.32 -0.10 11.83
C PRO A 269 7.43 0.14 10.32
N LEU A 270 8.63 0.05 9.72
CA LEU A 270 8.78 0.12 8.26
C LEU A 270 7.97 -0.96 7.57
N ARG A 271 7.85 -2.15 8.17
CA ARG A 271 7.00 -3.23 7.62
C ARG A 271 5.53 -2.82 7.53
N GLU A 272 5.04 -2.09 8.53
CA GLU A 272 3.66 -1.57 8.53
C GLU A 272 3.49 -0.50 7.43
N LEU A 273 4.46 0.40 7.29
CA LEU A 273 4.49 1.39 6.21
C LEU A 273 4.63 0.73 4.82
N ALA A 274 5.43 -0.33 4.71
CA ALA A 274 5.66 -1.10 3.50
C ALA A 274 4.38 -1.81 3.06
N ASN A 275 3.64 -2.40 4.00
CA ASN A 275 2.35 -3.02 3.73
C ASN A 275 1.35 -2.00 3.17
N ALA A 276 1.34 -0.76 3.69
CA ALA A 276 0.53 0.32 3.14
C ALA A 276 0.98 0.74 1.72
N LEU A 277 2.29 0.85 1.47
CA LEU A 277 2.85 1.12 0.14
C LEU A 277 2.42 0.05 -0.87
N VAL A 278 2.52 -1.23 -0.50
CA VAL A 278 2.10 -2.38 -1.32
C VAL A 278 0.60 -2.31 -1.61
N ALA A 279 -0.23 -2.03 -0.59
CA ALA A 279 -1.68 -1.92 -0.74
C ALA A 279 -2.07 -0.84 -1.77
N ILE A 280 -1.44 0.34 -1.67
CA ILE A 280 -1.68 1.47 -2.57
C ILE A 280 -1.18 1.15 -3.98
N ALA A 281 0.05 0.67 -4.14
CA ALA A 281 0.63 0.36 -5.44
C ALA A 281 -0.16 -0.74 -6.18
N ARG A 282 -0.64 -1.75 -5.45
CA ARG A 282 -1.49 -2.82 -6.00
C ARG A 282 -2.85 -2.27 -6.45
N SER A 283 -3.44 -1.38 -5.67
CA SER A 283 -4.72 -0.74 -6.00
C SER A 283 -4.61 0.21 -7.20
N ALA A 284 -3.46 0.86 -7.37
CA ALA A 284 -3.19 1.80 -8.46
C ALA A 284 -2.79 1.14 -9.79
N MET A 285 -2.39 -0.15 -9.78
CA MET A 285 -1.86 -0.87 -10.95
C MET A 285 -0.65 -0.16 -11.60
N GLY A 286 0.21 0.41 -10.75
CA GLY A 286 1.33 1.27 -11.16
C GLY A 286 1.10 2.72 -10.75
N ILE A 287 2.03 3.27 -9.97
CA ILE A 287 1.92 4.60 -9.38
C ILE A 287 3.28 5.29 -9.40
N ASP A 288 3.28 6.60 -9.66
CA ASP A 288 4.49 7.42 -9.53
C ASP A 288 5.03 7.38 -8.09
N LEU A 289 6.35 7.29 -7.92
CA LEU A 289 6.98 7.17 -6.61
C LEU A 289 6.59 8.32 -5.68
N ASP A 290 6.63 9.56 -6.15
CA ASP A 290 6.29 10.71 -5.33
C ASP A 290 4.80 10.73 -4.95
N GLU A 291 3.93 10.26 -5.84
CA GLU A 291 2.51 10.10 -5.56
C GLU A 291 2.24 8.98 -4.54
N LEU A 292 2.93 7.84 -4.67
CA LEU A 292 2.85 6.74 -3.71
C LEU A 292 3.24 7.18 -2.30
N LEU A 293 4.34 7.93 -2.18
CA LEU A 293 4.79 8.46 -0.89
C LEU A 293 3.77 9.43 -0.30
N LYS A 294 3.16 10.31 -1.12
CA LYS A 294 2.11 11.24 -0.66
C LYS A 294 0.86 10.52 -0.20
N GLN A 295 0.35 9.57 -0.98
CA GLN A 295 -0.85 8.81 -0.62
C GLN A 295 -0.63 8.00 0.66
N THR A 296 0.54 7.37 0.79
CA THR A 296 0.91 6.65 2.02
C THR A 296 0.98 7.60 3.20
N LEU A 297 1.56 8.79 3.02
CA LEU A 297 1.60 9.80 4.08
C LEU A 297 0.18 10.23 4.50
N THR A 298 -0.75 10.37 3.55
CA THR A 298 -2.16 10.69 3.83
C THR A 298 -2.86 9.59 4.62
N VAL A 299 -2.60 8.31 4.34
CA VAL A 299 -3.13 7.18 5.13
C VAL A 299 -2.74 7.27 6.61
N PHE A 300 -1.57 7.84 6.91
CA PHE A 300 -1.10 8.09 8.28
C PHE A 300 -1.31 9.54 8.74
N ASN A 301 -2.31 10.24 8.17
CA ASN A 301 -2.77 11.58 8.56
C ASN A 301 -1.71 12.69 8.41
N GLY A 302 -0.74 12.48 7.51
CA GLY A 302 0.21 13.50 7.11
C GLY A 302 -0.25 14.30 5.89
N THR A 303 0.15 15.57 5.83
CA THR A 303 -0.29 16.50 4.77
C THR A 303 0.83 16.97 3.85
N ARG A 304 2.06 17.09 4.36
CA ARG A 304 3.21 17.61 3.60
C ARG A 304 4.35 16.60 3.60
N LEU A 305 4.76 16.17 2.41
CA LEU A 305 5.89 15.27 2.21
C LEU A 305 7.22 16.06 2.32
N THR A 306 7.64 16.34 3.55
CA THR A 306 8.96 16.92 3.85
C THR A 306 10.04 15.82 3.86
N GLU A 307 11.30 16.22 4.03
CA GLU A 307 12.44 15.30 3.97
C GLU A 307 12.37 14.16 5.01
N VAL A 308 11.85 14.44 6.20
CA VAL A 308 11.79 13.45 7.29
C VAL A 308 10.78 12.31 6.98
N PRO A 309 9.50 12.59 6.69
CA PRO A 309 8.56 11.57 6.22
C PRO A 309 9.00 10.88 4.93
N ARG A 310 9.56 11.64 3.96
CA ARG A 310 10.08 11.08 2.70
C ARG A 310 11.13 10.00 2.98
N ARG A 311 12.15 10.32 3.78
CA ARG A 311 13.21 9.37 4.13
C ARG A 311 12.66 8.12 4.82
N ARG A 312 11.69 8.27 5.73
CA ARG A 312 11.07 7.13 6.43
C ARG A 312 10.28 6.23 5.48
N LEU A 313 9.49 6.82 4.59
CA LEU A 313 8.71 6.07 3.60
C LEU A 313 9.59 5.43 2.52
N MET A 314 10.69 6.07 2.12
CA MET A 314 11.68 5.45 1.22
C MET A 314 12.36 4.24 1.87
N ALA A 315 12.67 4.28 3.17
CA ALA A 315 13.17 3.11 3.88
C ALA A 315 12.13 1.97 3.90
N ALA A 316 10.83 2.29 4.00
CA ALA A 316 9.76 1.31 3.94
C ALA A 316 9.59 0.72 2.53
N LEU A 317 9.79 1.55 1.49
CA LEU A 317 9.83 1.09 0.11
C LEU A 317 10.96 0.07 -0.09
N GLN A 318 12.16 0.34 0.43
CA GLN A 318 13.27 -0.61 0.37
C GLN A 318 12.92 -1.95 1.03
N VAL A 319 12.28 -1.93 2.21
CA VAL A 319 11.79 -3.15 2.89
C VAL A 319 10.81 -3.93 1.99
N ALA A 320 9.92 -3.25 1.28
CA ALA A 320 9.00 -3.90 0.34
C ALA A 320 9.72 -4.47 -0.89
N GLN A 321 10.75 -3.79 -1.40
CA GLN A 321 11.58 -4.27 -2.52
C GLN A 321 12.41 -5.49 -2.14
N ASP A 322 13.05 -5.47 -0.97
CA ASP A 322 13.86 -6.59 -0.46
C ASP A 322 13.01 -7.86 -0.23
N ARG A 323 11.73 -7.68 0.09
CA ARG A 323 10.73 -8.76 0.20
C ARG A 323 10.13 -9.16 -1.15
N GLY A 324 10.53 -8.52 -2.25
CA GLY A 324 10.01 -8.77 -3.59
C GLY A 324 8.53 -8.44 -3.75
N GLN A 325 7.99 -7.48 -2.97
CA GLN A 325 6.58 -7.07 -2.97
C GLN A 325 6.31 -5.83 -3.84
N LEU A 326 7.34 -5.01 -4.07
CA LEU A 326 7.30 -3.84 -4.93
C LEU A 326 8.48 -3.86 -5.91
N ASN A 327 8.24 -3.39 -7.13
CA ASN A 327 9.27 -3.14 -8.12
C ASN A 327 9.22 -1.68 -8.57
N VAL A 328 10.39 -1.06 -8.72
CA VAL A 328 10.55 0.33 -9.14
C VAL A 328 11.24 0.35 -10.50
N SER A 329 10.56 0.85 -11.52
CA SER A 329 11.07 0.97 -12.89
C SER A 329 11.00 2.42 -13.33
N GLY A 330 12.13 3.13 -13.26
CA GLY A 330 12.14 4.59 -13.38
C GLY A 330 11.41 5.23 -12.21
N ASP A 331 10.43 6.09 -12.49
CA ASP A 331 9.61 6.74 -11.46
C ASP A 331 8.34 5.95 -11.11
N ILE A 332 8.07 4.83 -11.79
CA ILE A 332 6.85 4.04 -11.56
C ILE A 332 7.12 2.87 -10.62
N VAL A 333 6.29 2.76 -9.59
CA VAL A 333 6.26 1.67 -8.62
C VAL A 333 5.09 0.75 -8.94
N THR A 334 5.35 -0.55 -9.01
CA THR A 334 4.35 -1.60 -9.28
C THR A 334 4.39 -2.65 -8.16
N ALA A 335 3.22 -3.13 -7.74
CA ALA A 335 3.15 -4.28 -6.85
C ALA A 335 3.39 -5.56 -7.64
N THR A 336 4.14 -6.48 -7.05
CA THR A 336 4.30 -7.83 -7.59
C THR A 336 3.16 -8.73 -7.10
N ASP A 337 2.67 -9.56 -8.01
CA ASP A 337 1.76 -10.65 -7.68
C ASP A 337 2.63 -11.80 -7.15
N GLY A 338 2.76 -11.88 -5.82
CA GLY A 338 3.39 -12.99 -5.11
C GLY A 338 2.40 -14.10 -4.80
#